data_AF-N6XYN8-F1
#
_entry.id   AF-N6XYN8-F1
#
_cell.length_a   1.000
_cell.length_b   1.000
_cell.length_c   1.000
_cell.angle_alpha   90.00
_cell.angle_beta   90.00
_cell.angle_gamma   90.00
#
_symmetry.space_group_name_H-M   'P 1'
#
loop_
_entity.id
_entity.type
_entity.pdbx_description
1 polymer ?
#
loop_
_entity_poly.entity_id
_entity_poly.type
_entity_poly.pdbx_seq_one_letter_code
_entity_poly.pdbx_strand_id
1 'polypeptide(L)'
;FVVEARGRAAPGGGLPRVRGAETVSLLQYWQGPPGLAHSAVQSCGDGWAWMAALADGRRYLQLTLDVRSAALPPKKALAGYCAARLREIAAAEPFLRDAEPVGEPHARTSTPVLNEVLAGGDWIRVGDAAMAVDPLSGNGIFQALSSALQAPAVVATLRHDPARAALARQFHQQRIEHLFYRFARIGRDFYAAEHQWTDSPFWAARRGWPDGAPLHAEVTPASVDIVRRSVVAHGRITEEEVVVTPDQPLGVWHLEGVALAPLLRALRAAPARPAESVLQGLDGLDGEAAARIAGWMRAQGWIS
;
A
#
# COMPACT_ATOMS: atom_id res chain seq x y z
N PHE A 1 15.04 -21.42 7.98
CA PHE A 1 13.87 -20.60 7.63
C PHE A 1 14.35 -19.36 6.91
N VAL A 2 13.81 -19.07 5.73
CA VAL A 2 14.26 -18.01 4.84
C VAL A 2 13.21 -16.90 4.79
N VAL A 3 13.64 -15.65 4.96
CA VAL A 3 12.79 -14.48 4.71
C VAL A 3 13.27 -13.85 3.42
N GLU A 4 12.47 -13.97 2.36
CA GLU A 4 12.73 -13.33 1.09
C GLU A 4 12.37 -11.83 1.19
N ALA A 5 13.40 -10.99 1.21
CA ALA A 5 13.31 -9.55 1.38
C ALA A 5 14.17 -8.77 0.37
N ARG A 6 14.55 -9.39 -0.76
CA ARG A 6 15.36 -8.74 -1.82
C ARG A 6 14.56 -7.77 -2.71
N GLY A 7 13.38 -7.36 -2.24
CA GLY A 7 12.44 -6.51 -2.96
C GLY A 7 12.10 -7.05 -4.35
N ARG A 8 12.03 -6.16 -5.35
CA ARG A 8 11.69 -6.50 -6.75
C ARG A 8 12.71 -7.43 -7.42
N ALA A 9 13.92 -7.58 -6.85
CA ALA A 9 14.93 -8.51 -7.34
C ALA A 9 14.72 -9.94 -6.81
N ALA A 10 13.72 -10.18 -5.96
CA ALA A 10 13.39 -11.51 -5.48
C ALA A 10 13.04 -12.45 -6.66
N PRO A 11 13.59 -13.68 -6.68
CA PRO A 11 13.27 -14.65 -7.69
C PRO A 11 11.81 -15.06 -7.52
N GLY A 12 10.98 -14.83 -8.53
CA GLY A 12 9.60 -15.29 -8.44
C GLY A 12 9.43 -16.78 -8.76
N GLY A 13 10.50 -17.51 -9.09
CA GLY A 13 10.52 -18.98 -9.06
C GLY A 13 9.45 -19.69 -9.90
N GLY A 14 8.99 -19.07 -11.00
CA GLY A 14 7.91 -19.60 -11.84
C GLY A 14 6.51 -19.55 -11.19
N LEU A 15 6.37 -18.95 -10.01
CA LEU A 15 5.11 -18.87 -9.29
C LEU A 15 4.20 -17.78 -9.90
N PRO A 16 2.87 -17.98 -9.83
CA PRO A 16 1.92 -17.07 -10.44
C PRO A 16 1.86 -15.74 -9.69
N ARG A 17 1.53 -14.68 -10.45
CA ARG A 17 1.54 -13.30 -9.97
C ARG A 17 0.43 -12.52 -10.65
N VAL A 18 -0.22 -11.65 -9.88
CA VAL A 18 -1.05 -10.58 -10.41
C VAL A 18 -0.13 -9.42 -10.77
N ARG A 19 -0.31 -8.84 -11.97
CA ARG A 19 0.45 -7.68 -12.44
C ARG A 19 -0.49 -6.59 -12.93
N GLY A 20 -0.19 -5.35 -12.58
CA GLY A 20 -0.81 -4.18 -13.21
C GLY A 20 -0.21 -3.91 -14.60
N ALA A 21 -0.58 -2.77 -15.18
CA ALA A 21 0.02 -2.28 -16.41
C ALA A 21 1.55 -2.18 -16.28
N GLU A 22 2.28 -2.59 -17.32
CA GLU A 22 3.73 -2.68 -17.26
C GLU A 22 4.34 -1.27 -17.27
N THR A 23 5.02 -0.93 -16.19
CA THR A 23 5.59 0.40 -15.95
C THR A 23 7.09 0.32 -15.79
N VAL A 24 7.79 1.27 -16.41
CA VAL A 24 9.22 1.52 -16.22
C VAL A 24 9.43 2.95 -15.75
N SER A 25 10.30 3.11 -14.76
CA SER A 25 10.77 4.42 -14.30
C SER A 25 12.23 4.60 -14.70
N LEU A 26 12.49 5.65 -15.47
CA LEU A 26 13.80 6.11 -15.88
C LEU A 26 14.21 7.24 -14.93
N LEU A 27 15.33 7.07 -14.24
CA LEU A 27 15.73 7.99 -13.19
C LEU A 27 17.21 8.36 -13.29
N GLN A 28 17.53 9.63 -13.08
CA GLN A 28 18.88 10.16 -13.16
C GLN A 28 19.09 11.24 -12.11
N TYR A 29 20.29 11.26 -11.54
CA TYR A 29 20.75 12.34 -10.67
C TYR A 29 21.16 13.53 -11.50
N TRP A 30 20.93 14.73 -10.99
CA TRP A 30 21.44 15.97 -11.56
C TRP A 30 22.07 16.80 -10.44
N GLN A 31 23.03 17.65 -10.79
CA GLN A 31 23.68 18.55 -9.85
C GLN A 31 23.51 19.98 -10.36
N GLY A 32 22.85 20.81 -9.55
CA GLY A 32 22.81 22.25 -9.73
C GLY A 32 23.37 23.00 -8.52
N PRO A 33 23.19 24.32 -8.46
CA PRO A 33 23.55 25.10 -7.28
C PRO A 33 22.70 24.71 -6.06
N PRO A 34 23.23 24.86 -4.83
CA PRO A 34 22.44 24.80 -3.59
C PRO A 34 21.25 25.77 -3.61
N GLY A 35 20.17 25.42 -2.91
CA GLY A 35 18.94 26.20 -2.95
C GLY A 35 17.87 25.72 -1.97
N LEU A 36 16.63 26.13 -2.20
CA LEU A 36 15.49 25.63 -1.43
C LEU A 36 15.14 24.21 -1.88
N ALA A 37 14.87 23.32 -0.93
CA ALA A 37 14.38 22.00 -1.24
C ALA A 37 12.92 22.08 -1.71
N HIS A 38 12.61 21.44 -2.83
CA HIS A 38 11.25 21.37 -3.38
C HIS A 38 11.06 20.10 -4.22
N SER A 39 9.80 19.73 -4.47
CA SER A 39 9.46 18.64 -5.37
C SER A 39 8.24 18.97 -6.20
N ALA A 40 8.11 18.33 -7.35
CA ALA A 40 6.97 18.46 -8.25
C ALA A 40 6.66 17.11 -8.91
N VAL A 41 5.40 16.93 -9.24
CA VAL A 41 4.91 15.86 -10.11
C VAL A 41 4.13 16.49 -11.25
N GLN A 42 4.34 16.02 -12.47
CA GLN A 42 3.58 16.49 -13.64
C GLN A 42 3.19 15.33 -14.55
N SER A 43 1.91 15.28 -14.91
CA SER A 43 1.38 14.35 -15.91
C SER A 43 1.84 14.71 -17.33
N CYS A 44 2.03 13.69 -18.15
CA CYS A 44 2.39 13.76 -19.56
C CYS A 44 1.48 12.81 -20.35
N GLY A 45 1.38 12.97 -21.67
CA GLY A 45 0.54 12.10 -22.49
C GLY A 45 0.90 10.61 -22.39
N ASP A 46 2.18 10.29 -22.19
CA ASP A 46 2.73 8.94 -22.16
C ASP A 46 3.17 8.47 -20.77
N GLY A 47 2.86 9.23 -19.71
CA GLY A 47 3.34 8.94 -18.37
C GLY A 47 3.29 10.12 -17.41
N TRP A 48 4.23 10.16 -16.47
CA TRP A 48 4.40 11.29 -15.56
C TRP A 48 5.86 11.46 -15.16
N ALA A 49 6.21 12.68 -14.74
CA ALA A 49 7.52 13.00 -14.18
C ALA A 49 7.40 13.29 -12.69
N TRP A 50 8.36 12.79 -11.91
CA TRP A 50 8.59 13.21 -10.53
C TRP A 50 9.98 13.80 -10.41
N MET A 51 10.05 14.97 -9.78
CA MET A 51 11.25 15.79 -9.74
C MET A 51 11.42 16.30 -8.32
N ALA A 52 12.63 16.16 -7.78
CA ALA A 52 12.97 16.68 -6.46
C ALA A 52 14.33 17.39 -6.51
N ALA A 53 14.44 18.51 -5.80
CA ALA A 53 15.67 19.23 -5.55
C ALA A 53 15.94 19.24 -4.03
N LEU A 54 17.18 18.96 -3.65
CA LEU A 54 17.67 19.03 -2.28
C LEU A 54 18.41 20.34 -2.03
N ALA A 55 18.55 20.71 -0.76
CA ALA A 55 19.18 21.97 -0.37
C ALA A 55 20.66 22.10 -0.78
N ASP A 56 21.35 20.97 -0.94
CA ASP A 56 22.75 20.90 -1.40
C ASP A 56 22.91 20.93 -2.94
N GLY A 57 21.81 21.15 -3.68
CA GLY A 57 21.81 21.26 -5.13
C GLY A 57 21.69 19.92 -5.86
N ARG A 58 21.68 18.77 -5.15
CA ARG A 58 21.36 17.48 -5.76
C ARG A 58 19.90 17.45 -6.20
N ARG A 59 19.65 16.90 -7.39
CA ARG A 59 18.30 16.74 -7.94
C ARG A 59 18.07 15.30 -8.39
N TYR A 60 16.84 14.85 -8.25
CA TYR A 60 16.37 13.51 -8.62
C TYR A 60 15.24 13.68 -9.62
N LEU A 61 15.50 13.32 -10.88
CA LEU A 61 14.50 13.44 -11.95
C LEU A 61 14.13 12.05 -12.44
N GLN A 62 12.84 11.79 -12.48
CA GLN A 62 12.27 10.51 -12.89
C GLN A 62 11.19 10.73 -13.95
N LEU A 63 11.23 9.92 -15.00
CA LEU A 63 10.14 9.73 -15.96
C LEU A 63 9.57 8.33 -15.76
N THR A 64 8.27 8.23 -15.55
CA THR A 64 7.54 6.97 -15.44
C THR A 64 6.69 6.78 -16.67
N LEU A 65 6.91 5.68 -17.40
CA LEU A 65 6.37 5.43 -18.74
C LEU A 65 5.75 4.03 -18.83
N ASP A 66 4.90 3.83 -19.83
CA ASP A 66 4.32 2.53 -20.15
C ASP A 66 5.32 1.69 -20.96
N VAL A 67 5.59 0.47 -20.54
CA VAL A 67 6.56 -0.40 -21.24
C VAL A 67 6.08 -0.79 -22.63
N ARG A 68 4.76 -0.94 -22.84
CA ARG A 68 4.22 -1.45 -24.11
C ARG A 68 4.18 -0.37 -25.19
N SER A 69 3.91 0.88 -24.81
CA SER A 69 3.85 1.98 -25.77
C SER A 69 5.10 2.85 -25.81
N ALA A 70 6.04 2.75 -24.85
CA ALA A 70 7.25 3.55 -24.87
C ALA A 70 8.25 3.06 -25.94
N ALA A 71 8.54 3.94 -26.89
CA ALA A 71 9.63 3.77 -27.84
C ALA A 71 10.98 4.18 -27.20
N LEU A 72 11.48 3.36 -26.28
CA LEU A 72 12.73 3.65 -25.58
C LEU A 72 13.95 3.44 -26.50
N PRO A 73 14.92 4.38 -26.52
CA PRO A 73 16.12 4.21 -27.30
C PRO A 73 17.09 3.20 -26.65
N PRO A 74 18.14 2.78 -27.37
CA PRO A 74 19.23 1.99 -26.79
C PRO A 74 19.88 2.71 -25.59
N LYS A 75 20.46 1.94 -24.66
CA LYS A 75 21.05 2.45 -23.41
C LYS A 75 21.95 3.68 -23.59
N LYS A 76 22.80 3.70 -24.63
CA LYS A 76 23.74 4.80 -24.92
C LYS A 76 23.06 6.14 -25.25
N ALA A 77 21.81 6.12 -25.70
CA ALA A 77 21.03 7.30 -26.06
C ALA A 77 19.98 7.67 -24.99
N LEU A 78 19.90 6.91 -23.89
CA LEU A 78 18.88 7.07 -22.86
C LEU A 78 19.03 8.41 -22.10
N ALA A 79 20.25 8.85 -21.84
CA ALA A 79 20.51 10.13 -21.18
C ALA A 79 19.98 11.32 -22.00
N GLY A 80 20.30 11.35 -23.30
CA GLY A 80 19.81 12.37 -24.23
C GLY A 80 18.29 12.36 -24.35
N TYR A 81 17.69 11.17 -24.42
CA TYR A 81 16.23 11.00 -24.44
C TYR A 81 15.57 11.54 -23.16
N CYS A 82 16.03 11.15 -21.97
CA CYS A 82 15.48 11.63 -20.71
C CYS A 82 15.57 13.16 -20.61
N ALA A 83 16.73 13.74 -20.95
CA ALA A 83 16.91 15.19 -20.93
C ALA A 83 15.98 15.90 -21.93
N ALA A 84 15.80 15.34 -23.13
CA ALA A 84 14.87 15.89 -24.12
C ALA A 84 13.43 15.87 -23.60
N ARG A 85 12.96 14.73 -23.10
CA ARG A 85 11.61 14.58 -22.54
C ARG A 85 11.38 15.52 -21.36
N LEU A 86 12.33 15.66 -20.44
CA LEU A 86 12.20 16.57 -19.30
C LEU A 86 12.09 18.04 -19.73
N ARG A 87 12.77 18.47 -20.80
CA ARG A 87 12.66 19.86 -21.30
C ARG A 87 11.29 20.19 -21.89
N GLU A 88 10.51 19.20 -22.30
CA GLU A 88 9.13 19.40 -22.77
C GLU A 88 8.15 19.64 -21.61
N ILE A 89 8.56 19.34 -20.37
CA ILE A 89 7.72 19.43 -19.18
C ILE A 89 7.90 20.81 -18.56
N ALA A 90 6.88 21.65 -18.61
CA ALA A 90 6.94 23.02 -18.09
C ALA A 90 7.39 23.10 -16.62
N ALA A 91 6.89 22.23 -15.74
CA ALA A 91 7.29 22.22 -14.33
C ALA A 91 8.72 21.69 -14.09
N ALA A 92 9.40 21.14 -15.10
CA ALA A 92 10.78 20.69 -14.97
C ALA A 92 11.79 21.84 -15.03
N GLU A 93 11.41 23.02 -15.51
CA GLU A 93 12.33 24.15 -15.69
C GLU A 93 13.15 24.48 -14.42
N PRO A 94 12.55 24.61 -13.21
CA PRO A 94 13.31 24.90 -11.99
C PRO A 94 14.29 23.78 -11.61
N PHE A 95 14.01 22.55 -12.05
CA PHE A 95 14.84 21.38 -11.78
C PHE A 95 15.92 21.14 -12.83
N LEU A 96 15.84 21.80 -13.99
CA LEU A 96 16.85 21.71 -15.05
C LEU A 96 17.77 22.93 -15.08
N ARG A 97 17.29 24.10 -14.61
CA ARG A 97 18.06 25.35 -14.63
C ARG A 97 19.39 25.21 -13.88
N ASP A 98 20.49 25.54 -14.55
CA ASP A 98 21.86 25.50 -14.01
C ASP A 98 22.23 24.13 -13.41
N ALA A 99 21.64 23.03 -13.89
CA ALA A 99 22.01 21.70 -13.48
C ALA A 99 22.44 20.82 -14.63
N GLU A 100 23.39 19.95 -14.32
CA GLU A 100 23.92 18.96 -15.24
C GLU A 100 23.59 17.54 -14.77
N PRO A 101 23.34 16.60 -15.68
CA PRO A 101 23.12 15.20 -15.32
C PRO A 101 24.40 14.59 -14.72
N VAL A 102 24.22 13.75 -13.71
CA VAL A 102 25.28 13.02 -13.03
C VAL A 102 25.14 11.53 -13.32
N GLY A 103 26.14 10.97 -13.99
CA GLY A 103 26.18 9.56 -14.36
C GLY A 103 25.11 9.17 -15.39
N GLU A 104 24.91 7.86 -15.54
CA GLU A 104 23.95 7.29 -16.50
C GLU A 104 22.53 7.18 -15.90
N PRO A 105 21.46 7.34 -16.70
CA PRO A 105 20.11 7.02 -16.24
C PRO A 105 19.99 5.54 -15.90
N HIS A 106 19.22 5.26 -14.84
CA HIS A 106 18.82 3.91 -14.50
C HIS A 106 17.37 3.66 -14.90
N ALA A 107 17.12 2.50 -15.51
CA ALA A 107 15.79 1.96 -15.68
C ALA A 107 15.45 1.03 -14.50
N ARG A 108 14.25 1.16 -13.95
CA ARG A 108 13.69 0.27 -12.92
C ARG A 108 12.28 -0.10 -13.30
N THR A 109 11.91 -1.37 -13.12
CA THR A 109 10.50 -1.76 -13.20
C THR A 109 9.75 -1.17 -12.01
N SER A 110 8.65 -0.50 -12.30
CA SER A 110 7.72 0.09 -11.34
C SER A 110 6.32 -0.49 -11.49
N THR A 111 6.20 -1.62 -12.19
CA THR A 111 4.93 -2.34 -12.39
C THR A 111 4.37 -2.78 -11.03
N PRO A 112 3.09 -2.55 -10.72
CA PRO A 112 2.44 -3.18 -9.57
C PRO A 112 2.42 -4.70 -9.71
N VAL A 113 2.88 -5.43 -8.70
CA VAL A 113 2.96 -6.90 -8.70
C VAL A 113 2.55 -7.44 -7.34
N LEU A 114 1.73 -8.48 -7.32
CA LEU A 114 1.42 -9.30 -6.16
C LEU A 114 1.81 -10.75 -6.47
N ASN A 115 2.66 -11.36 -5.64
CA ASN A 115 2.93 -12.79 -5.73
C ASN A 115 1.78 -13.55 -5.06
N GLU A 116 1.25 -14.57 -5.73
CA GLU A 116 0.11 -15.33 -5.20
C GLU A 116 0.53 -16.37 -4.17
N VAL A 117 1.83 -16.71 -4.10
CA VAL A 117 2.37 -17.61 -3.08
C VAL A 117 3.36 -16.86 -2.20
N LEU A 118 2.96 -16.56 -0.98
CA LEU A 118 3.70 -15.70 -0.07
C LEU A 118 4.44 -16.43 1.05
N ALA A 119 4.15 -17.70 1.27
CA ALA A 119 4.82 -18.52 2.27
C ALA A 119 4.83 -20.00 1.87
N GLY A 120 5.93 -20.69 2.19
CA GLY A 120 6.09 -22.13 2.05
C GLY A 120 6.31 -22.82 3.39
N GLY A 121 6.91 -24.02 3.35
CA GLY A 121 7.23 -24.79 4.55
C GLY A 121 8.27 -24.13 5.45
N ASP A 122 9.29 -23.53 4.85
CA ASP A 122 10.46 -22.98 5.53
C ASP A 122 10.84 -21.58 5.03
N TRP A 123 9.94 -20.88 4.34
CA TRP A 123 10.18 -19.53 3.83
C TRP A 123 8.92 -18.66 3.81
N ILE A 124 9.11 -17.33 3.84
CA ILE A 124 8.09 -16.33 3.51
C ILE A 124 8.66 -15.24 2.59
N ARG A 125 7.78 -14.53 1.88
CA ARG A 125 8.08 -13.27 1.18
C ARG A 125 7.55 -12.08 1.97
N VAL A 126 8.30 -11.00 2.01
CA VAL A 126 7.91 -9.73 2.66
C VAL A 126 8.28 -8.52 1.80
N GLY A 127 7.67 -7.37 2.08
CA GLY A 127 7.94 -6.13 1.34
C GLY A 127 7.71 -6.28 -0.17
N ASP A 128 8.53 -5.61 -0.97
CA ASP A 128 8.49 -5.66 -2.44
C ASP A 128 8.68 -7.08 -3.03
N ALA A 129 9.19 -8.03 -2.25
CA ALA A 129 9.26 -9.43 -2.67
C ALA A 129 7.92 -10.15 -2.55
N ALA A 130 7.01 -9.67 -1.69
CA ALA A 130 5.64 -10.16 -1.55
C ALA A 130 4.71 -9.42 -2.50
N MET A 131 4.64 -8.10 -2.33
CA MET A 131 3.84 -7.18 -3.13
C MET A 131 4.62 -5.90 -3.38
N ALA A 132 4.53 -5.36 -4.58
CA ALA A 132 5.07 -4.06 -4.93
C ALA A 132 3.99 -3.26 -5.63
N VAL A 133 3.79 -2.00 -5.25
CA VAL A 133 2.70 -1.16 -5.78
C VAL A 133 3.21 -0.16 -6.79
N ASP A 134 2.31 0.70 -7.27
CA ASP A 134 2.66 1.86 -8.09
C ASP A 134 3.45 2.92 -7.27
N PRO A 135 4.55 3.48 -7.81
CA PRO A 135 5.38 4.45 -7.08
C PRO A 135 4.80 5.86 -6.95
N LEU A 136 3.63 6.15 -7.56
CA LEU A 136 3.06 7.52 -7.64
C LEU A 136 3.00 8.26 -6.30
N SER A 137 2.72 7.55 -5.20
CA SER A 137 2.55 8.18 -3.88
C SER A 137 3.85 8.35 -3.09
N GLY A 138 5.01 7.91 -3.61
CA GLY A 138 6.29 7.96 -2.88
C GLY A 138 6.38 7.09 -1.62
N ASN A 139 5.36 6.27 -1.32
CA ASN A 139 5.25 5.56 -0.03
C ASN A 139 5.81 4.13 -0.05
N GLY A 140 6.62 3.75 -1.04
CA GLY A 140 7.09 2.36 -1.20
C GLY A 140 7.79 1.81 0.05
N ILE A 141 8.63 2.62 0.72
CA ILE A 141 9.31 2.22 1.97
C ILE A 141 8.31 1.95 3.09
N PHE A 142 7.36 2.87 3.29
CA PHE A 142 6.31 2.72 4.30
C PHE A 142 5.53 1.43 4.05
N GLN A 143 5.12 1.17 2.81
CA GLN A 143 4.36 -0.02 2.47
C GLN A 143 5.16 -1.32 2.63
N ALA A 144 6.43 -1.32 2.23
CA ALA A 144 7.31 -2.46 2.42
C ALA A 144 7.45 -2.80 3.91
N LEU A 145 7.64 -1.79 4.76
CA LEU A 145 7.70 -1.98 6.21
C LEU A 145 6.36 -2.44 6.78
N SER A 146 5.26 -1.74 6.48
CA SER A 146 3.91 -2.09 6.96
C SER A 146 3.51 -3.52 6.59
N SER A 147 3.88 -3.97 5.40
CA SER A 147 3.63 -5.35 4.92
C SER A 147 4.55 -6.41 5.54
N ALA A 148 5.58 -6.01 6.30
CA ALA A 148 6.53 -6.91 6.95
C ALA A 148 6.36 -6.97 8.49
N LEU A 149 5.65 -6.02 9.10
CA LEU A 149 5.49 -5.90 10.56
C LEU A 149 4.98 -7.17 11.25
N GLN A 150 4.08 -7.89 10.58
CA GLN A 150 3.45 -9.13 11.03
C GLN A 150 4.33 -10.37 10.82
N ALA A 151 5.38 -10.27 10.01
CA ALA A 151 6.21 -11.41 9.62
C ALA A 151 6.82 -12.16 10.83
N PRO A 152 7.33 -11.51 11.89
CA PRO A 152 7.86 -12.23 13.05
C PRO A 152 6.85 -13.18 13.69
N ALA A 153 5.58 -12.75 13.85
CA ALA A 153 4.52 -13.60 14.42
C ALA A 153 4.17 -14.79 13.50
N VAL A 154 4.14 -14.55 12.18
CA VAL A 154 3.93 -15.60 11.17
C VAL A 154 5.06 -16.62 11.23
N VAL A 155 6.33 -16.17 11.17
CA VAL A 155 7.51 -17.05 11.22
C VAL A 155 7.54 -17.84 12.52
N ALA A 156 7.30 -17.19 13.65
CA ALA A 156 7.36 -17.86 14.94
C ALA A 156 6.24 -18.93 15.06
N THR A 157 5.06 -18.67 14.52
CA THR A 157 3.98 -19.68 14.46
C THR A 157 4.36 -20.83 13.54
N LEU A 158 4.91 -20.56 12.35
CA LEU A 158 5.36 -21.60 11.41
C LEU A 158 6.47 -22.49 12.01
N ARG A 159 7.33 -21.92 12.86
CA ARG A 159 8.48 -22.63 13.45
C ARG A 159 8.15 -23.41 14.70
N HIS A 160 7.22 -22.92 15.50
CA HIS A 160 6.99 -23.44 16.86
C HIS A 160 5.59 -24.05 17.03
N ASP A 161 4.67 -23.80 16.09
CA ASP A 161 3.28 -24.23 16.17
C ASP A 161 2.84 -24.91 14.86
N PRO A 162 3.36 -26.11 14.53
CA PRO A 162 3.09 -26.76 13.24
C PRO A 162 1.60 -27.01 12.99
N ALA A 163 0.82 -27.27 14.06
CA ALA A 163 -0.64 -27.40 13.97
C ALA A 163 -1.35 -26.11 13.49
N ARG A 164 -0.72 -24.94 13.65
CA ARG A 164 -1.21 -23.63 13.21
C ARG A 164 -0.54 -23.13 11.92
N ALA A 165 0.25 -23.97 11.24
CA ALA A 165 0.99 -23.55 10.06
C ALA A 165 0.07 -23.06 8.92
N ALA A 166 -1.04 -23.76 8.67
CA ALA A 166 -2.01 -23.35 7.65
C ALA A 166 -2.61 -21.98 7.96
N LEU A 167 -3.01 -21.76 9.22
CA LEU A 167 -3.54 -20.50 9.71
C LEU A 167 -2.54 -19.34 9.52
N ALA A 168 -1.26 -19.56 9.87
CA ALA A 168 -0.22 -18.56 9.72
C ALA A 168 0.04 -18.16 8.26
N ARG A 169 0.02 -19.14 7.33
CA ARG A 169 0.17 -18.87 5.90
C ARG A 169 -1.02 -18.10 5.35
N GLN A 170 -2.23 -18.50 5.72
CA GLN A 170 -3.46 -17.83 5.30
C GLN A 170 -3.52 -16.39 5.81
N PHE A 171 -3.18 -16.15 7.09
CA PHE A 171 -3.10 -14.81 7.66
C PHE A 171 -2.14 -13.91 6.88
N HIS A 172 -0.94 -14.42 6.58
CA HIS A 172 0.06 -13.67 5.81
C HIS A 172 -0.43 -13.37 4.40
N GLN A 173 -1.03 -14.36 3.73
CA GLN A 173 -1.59 -14.21 2.39
C GLN A 173 -2.66 -13.10 2.35
N GLN A 174 -3.69 -13.23 3.20
CA GLN A 174 -4.81 -12.29 3.24
C GLN A 174 -4.38 -10.86 3.57
N ARG A 175 -3.42 -10.69 4.50
CA ARG A 175 -2.90 -9.37 4.86
C ARG A 175 -2.22 -8.68 3.69
N ILE A 176 -1.34 -9.39 2.97
CA ILE A 176 -0.62 -8.85 1.83
C ILE A 176 -1.56 -8.57 0.67
N GLU A 177 -2.47 -9.50 0.34
CA GLU A 177 -3.46 -9.30 -0.72
C GLU A 177 -4.34 -8.08 -0.46
N HIS A 178 -4.86 -7.95 0.77
CA HIS A 178 -5.69 -6.82 1.15
C HIS A 178 -4.93 -5.48 1.02
N LEU A 179 -3.69 -5.42 1.50
CA LEU A 179 -2.85 -4.23 1.34
C LEU A 179 -2.59 -3.90 -0.13
N PHE A 180 -2.25 -4.90 -0.94
CA PHE A 180 -2.00 -4.72 -2.37
C PHE A 180 -3.21 -4.13 -3.09
N TYR A 181 -4.39 -4.73 -2.95
CA TYR A 181 -5.60 -4.23 -3.63
C TYR A 181 -6.01 -2.85 -3.11
N ARG A 182 -5.83 -2.56 -1.83
CA ARG A 182 -6.08 -1.22 -1.28
C ARG A 182 -5.18 -0.17 -1.96
N PHE A 183 -3.88 -0.40 -2.03
CA PHE A 183 -2.96 0.54 -2.69
C PHE A 183 -3.14 0.61 -4.21
N ALA A 184 -3.49 -0.51 -4.84
CA ALA A 184 -3.82 -0.55 -6.26
C ALA A 184 -5.04 0.33 -6.58
N ARG A 185 -6.09 0.30 -5.75
CA ARG A 185 -7.28 1.18 -5.88
C ARG A 185 -6.96 2.65 -5.61
N ILE A 186 -6.05 2.95 -4.67
CA ILE A 186 -5.53 4.31 -4.51
C ILE A 186 -4.90 4.78 -5.82
N GLY A 187 -4.01 3.97 -6.40
CA GLY A 187 -3.40 4.28 -7.70
C GLY A 187 -4.44 4.49 -8.80
N ARG A 188 -5.43 3.59 -8.90
CA ARG A 188 -6.57 3.72 -9.83
C ARG A 188 -7.22 5.09 -9.74
N ASP A 189 -7.62 5.49 -8.54
CA ASP A 189 -8.39 6.71 -8.30
C ASP A 189 -7.55 7.96 -8.62
N PHE A 190 -6.24 7.92 -8.32
CA PHE A 190 -5.30 8.96 -8.75
C PHE A 190 -5.16 9.04 -10.28
N TYR A 191 -5.01 7.91 -10.97
CA TYR A 191 -4.94 7.91 -12.44
C TYR A 191 -6.27 8.33 -13.09
N ALA A 192 -7.41 8.03 -12.45
CA ALA A 192 -8.72 8.44 -12.93
C ALA A 192 -8.98 9.94 -12.81
N ALA A 193 -8.29 10.64 -11.90
CA ALA A 193 -8.39 12.08 -11.70
C ALA A 193 -7.70 12.92 -12.80
N GLU A 194 -6.86 12.30 -13.64
CA GLU A 194 -6.27 12.96 -14.81
C GLU A 194 -7.24 12.90 -16.01
N HIS A 195 -7.69 14.07 -16.45
CA HIS A 195 -8.69 14.23 -17.49
C HIS A 195 -8.10 14.62 -18.86
N GLN A 196 -6.87 15.16 -18.90
CA GLN A 196 -6.25 15.62 -20.16
C GLN A 196 -5.82 14.46 -21.06
N TRP A 197 -5.35 13.37 -20.46
CA TRP A 197 -4.71 12.25 -21.17
C TRP A 197 -5.50 10.95 -21.06
N THR A 198 -6.80 11.04 -20.77
CA THR A 198 -7.66 9.91 -20.42
C THR A 198 -7.57 8.74 -21.41
N ASP A 199 -7.54 9.01 -22.72
CA ASP A 199 -7.52 7.99 -23.77
C ASP A 199 -6.11 7.56 -24.19
N SER A 200 -5.07 8.21 -23.65
CA SER A 200 -3.69 7.82 -23.94
C SER A 200 -3.38 6.44 -23.35
N PRO A 201 -2.59 5.59 -24.04
CA PRO A 201 -2.35 4.20 -23.64
C PRO A 201 -1.91 4.02 -22.17
N PHE A 202 -1.01 4.90 -21.68
CA PHE A 202 -0.53 4.86 -20.31
C PHE A 202 -1.66 5.02 -19.28
N TRP A 203 -2.53 6.01 -19.47
CA TRP A 203 -3.58 6.39 -18.53
C TRP A 203 -4.79 5.46 -18.62
N ALA A 204 -5.21 5.11 -19.84
CA ALA A 204 -6.32 4.19 -20.08
C ALA A 204 -6.09 2.82 -19.42
N ALA A 205 -4.86 2.31 -19.45
CA ALA A 205 -4.51 1.02 -18.84
C ALA A 205 -4.52 1.04 -17.29
N ARG A 206 -4.46 2.22 -16.66
CA ARG A 206 -4.26 2.37 -15.20
C ARG A 206 -5.50 2.90 -14.47
N ARG A 207 -6.30 3.74 -15.10
CA ARG A 207 -7.48 4.39 -14.48
C ARG A 207 -8.63 3.45 -14.09
N GLY A 208 -8.63 2.21 -14.59
CA GLY A 208 -9.66 1.21 -14.29
C GLY A 208 -9.14 -0.06 -13.60
N TRP A 209 -7.84 -0.16 -13.36
CA TRP A 209 -7.22 -1.31 -12.70
C TRP A 209 -7.00 -1.00 -11.22
N PRO A 210 -7.21 -1.92 -10.27
CA PRO A 210 -7.36 -3.37 -10.45
C PRO A 210 -8.80 -3.82 -10.73
N ASP A 211 -9.79 -3.06 -10.28
CA ASP A 211 -11.21 -3.37 -10.35
C ASP A 211 -12.02 -2.07 -10.20
N GLY A 212 -13.36 -2.17 -10.19
CA GLY A 212 -14.27 -1.05 -9.91
C GLY A 212 -14.71 -0.92 -8.45
N ALA A 213 -14.12 -1.67 -7.51
CA ALA A 213 -14.55 -1.63 -6.11
C ALA A 213 -14.09 -0.31 -5.45
N PRO A 214 -14.91 0.33 -4.61
CA PRO A 214 -14.52 1.58 -3.98
C PRO A 214 -13.30 1.39 -3.06
N LEU A 215 -12.50 2.44 -2.88
CA LEU A 215 -11.41 2.43 -1.91
C LEU A 215 -11.94 2.30 -0.48
N HIS A 216 -13.04 3.00 -0.19
CA HIS A 216 -13.75 2.95 1.08
C HIS A 216 -15.18 2.47 0.85
N ALA A 217 -15.53 1.37 1.52
CA ALA A 217 -16.89 0.86 1.47
C ALA A 217 -17.73 1.56 2.55
N GLU A 218 -18.99 1.84 2.23
CA GLU A 218 -19.93 2.37 3.20
C GLU A 218 -20.15 1.37 4.34
N VAL A 219 -20.10 1.86 5.58
CA VAL A 219 -20.32 1.06 6.79
C VAL A 219 -21.59 1.56 7.46
N THR A 220 -22.52 0.64 7.67
CA THR A 220 -23.74 0.84 8.46
C THR A 220 -23.76 -0.11 9.65
N PRO A 221 -24.52 0.17 10.73
CA PRO A 221 -24.60 -0.74 11.89
C PRO A 221 -25.02 -2.18 11.53
N ALA A 222 -25.85 -2.34 10.48
CA ALA A 222 -26.29 -3.65 9.98
C ALA A 222 -25.20 -4.41 9.20
N SER A 223 -24.20 -3.70 8.66
CA SER A 223 -23.08 -4.28 7.91
C SER A 223 -21.91 -4.72 8.80
N VAL A 224 -21.92 -4.36 10.08
CA VAL A 224 -20.89 -4.75 11.04
C VAL A 224 -21.17 -6.17 11.53
N ASP A 225 -20.16 -7.03 11.61
CA ASP A 225 -20.34 -8.41 12.07
C ASP A 225 -19.21 -8.87 12.99
N ILE A 226 -19.47 -9.92 13.79
CA ILE A 226 -18.47 -10.56 14.64
C ILE A 226 -18.16 -11.93 14.04
N VAL A 227 -16.91 -12.13 13.65
CA VAL A 227 -16.46 -13.38 13.02
C VAL A 227 -15.15 -13.83 13.64
N ARG A 228 -14.85 -15.13 13.53
CA ARG A 228 -13.50 -15.63 13.85
C ARG A 228 -12.54 -15.34 12.70
N ARG A 229 -11.40 -14.74 13.02
CA ARG A 229 -10.30 -14.48 12.09
C ARG A 229 -8.96 -14.70 12.76
N SER A 230 -7.96 -14.95 11.94
CA SER A 230 -6.57 -14.97 12.36
C SER A 230 -6.11 -13.58 12.79
N VAL A 231 -5.51 -13.48 13.98
CA VAL A 231 -4.93 -12.27 14.56
C VAL A 231 -3.51 -12.52 15.05
N VAL A 232 -2.77 -11.44 15.32
CA VAL A 232 -1.48 -11.53 16.01
C VAL A 232 -1.73 -11.40 17.52
N ALA A 233 -1.58 -12.50 18.26
CA ALA A 233 -1.70 -12.54 19.71
C ALA A 233 -0.38 -13.03 20.32
N HIS A 234 0.21 -12.24 21.21
CA HIS A 234 1.44 -12.59 21.93
C HIS A 234 2.59 -13.09 21.01
N GLY A 235 2.76 -12.45 19.83
CA GLY A 235 3.78 -12.84 18.86
C GLY A 235 3.53 -14.19 18.16
N ARG A 236 2.28 -14.64 18.15
CA ARG A 236 1.80 -15.83 17.42
C ARG A 236 0.55 -15.51 16.62
N ILE A 237 0.26 -16.33 15.62
CA ILE A 237 -1.01 -16.29 14.90
C ILE A 237 -2.00 -17.22 15.62
N THR A 238 -3.12 -16.66 16.06
CA THR A 238 -4.24 -17.37 16.68
C THR A 238 -5.54 -16.98 15.99
N GLU A 239 -6.61 -17.74 16.22
CA GLU A 239 -7.95 -17.33 15.81
C GLU A 239 -8.69 -16.71 16.97
N GLU A 240 -9.19 -15.49 16.79
CA GLU A 240 -9.96 -14.77 17.78
C GLU A 240 -11.21 -14.18 17.14
N GLU A 241 -12.15 -13.75 17.97
CA GLU A 241 -13.31 -13.01 17.53
C GLU A 241 -12.92 -11.56 17.24
N VAL A 242 -13.19 -11.11 16.01
CA VAL A 242 -12.93 -9.75 15.56
C VAL A 242 -14.20 -9.14 15.01
N VAL A 243 -14.26 -7.80 15.02
CA VAL A 243 -15.33 -7.07 14.37
C VAL A 243 -14.93 -6.76 12.93
N VAL A 244 -15.71 -7.23 11.96
CA VAL A 244 -15.51 -6.96 10.52
C VAL A 244 -16.53 -5.95 10.03
N THR A 245 -16.12 -5.18 9.02
CA THR A 245 -17.00 -4.30 8.24
C THR A 245 -16.66 -4.42 6.76
N PRO A 246 -17.50 -3.90 5.84
CA PRO A 246 -17.14 -3.82 4.43
C PRO A 246 -15.80 -3.10 4.18
N ASP A 247 -15.47 -2.07 4.97
CA ASP A 247 -14.21 -1.32 4.86
C ASP A 247 -13.03 -2.02 5.56
N GLN A 248 -13.30 -2.85 6.57
CA GLN A 248 -12.30 -3.59 7.35
C GLN A 248 -12.57 -5.10 7.32
N PRO A 249 -12.44 -5.76 6.16
CA PRO A 249 -12.82 -7.17 5.98
C PRO A 249 -11.92 -8.18 6.70
N LEU A 250 -10.69 -7.76 7.07
CA LEU A 250 -9.78 -8.57 7.89
C LEU A 250 -10.07 -8.45 9.40
N GLY A 251 -10.93 -7.51 9.77
CA GLY A 251 -11.42 -7.30 11.12
C GLY A 251 -10.50 -6.48 12.03
N VAL A 252 -11.13 -5.86 13.02
CA VAL A 252 -10.50 -5.14 14.11
C VAL A 252 -10.71 -5.95 15.39
N TRP A 253 -9.60 -6.39 16.00
CA TRP A 253 -9.64 -7.19 17.22
C TRP A 253 -9.73 -6.32 18.47
N HIS A 254 -8.81 -5.36 18.58
CA HIS A 254 -8.68 -4.47 19.72
C HIS A 254 -8.68 -3.00 19.29
N LEU A 255 -9.24 -2.15 20.15
CA LEU A 255 -9.01 -0.71 20.15
C LEU A 255 -8.40 -0.34 21.50
N GLU A 256 -7.21 0.28 21.49
CA GLU A 256 -6.49 0.67 22.72
C GLU A 256 -6.32 -0.50 23.73
N GLY A 257 -6.17 -1.73 23.23
CA GLY A 257 -6.05 -2.94 24.07
C GLY A 257 -7.37 -3.55 24.53
N VAL A 258 -8.52 -2.98 24.17
CA VAL A 258 -9.85 -3.48 24.54
C VAL A 258 -10.47 -4.25 23.39
N ALA A 259 -10.92 -5.49 23.66
CA ALA A 259 -11.47 -6.38 22.62
C ALA A 259 -12.84 -5.88 22.19
N LEU A 260 -13.05 -5.69 20.88
CA LEU A 260 -14.25 -5.02 20.37
C LEU A 260 -15.48 -5.93 20.27
N ALA A 261 -15.29 -7.23 20.03
CA ALA A 261 -16.40 -8.17 19.85
C ALA A 261 -17.34 -8.24 21.09
N PRO A 262 -16.84 -8.37 22.34
CA PRO A 262 -17.69 -8.31 23.52
C PRO A 262 -18.46 -6.98 23.66
N LEU A 263 -17.83 -5.85 23.36
CA LEU A 263 -18.46 -4.53 23.44
C LEU A 263 -19.64 -4.43 22.46
N LEU A 264 -19.43 -4.86 21.22
CA LEU A 264 -20.47 -4.83 20.19
C LEU A 264 -21.66 -5.73 20.56
N ARG A 265 -21.42 -6.89 21.19
CA ARG A 265 -22.51 -7.74 21.71
C ARG A 265 -23.31 -7.05 22.81
N ALA A 266 -22.63 -6.41 23.76
CA ALA A 266 -23.28 -5.70 24.85
C ALA A 266 -24.17 -4.56 24.32
N LEU A 267 -23.67 -3.79 23.36
CA LEU A 267 -24.44 -2.72 22.69
C LEU A 267 -25.66 -3.28 21.96
N ARG A 268 -25.52 -4.38 21.22
CA ARG A 268 -26.63 -5.06 20.54
C ARG A 268 -27.68 -5.63 21.49
N ALA A 269 -27.27 -6.05 22.68
CA ALA A 269 -28.18 -6.57 23.71
C ALA A 269 -28.98 -5.46 24.41
N ALA A 270 -28.53 -4.20 24.34
CA ALA A 270 -29.14 -3.07 25.02
C ALA A 270 -29.34 -1.85 24.08
N PRO A 271 -30.04 -1.99 22.94
CA PRO A 271 -30.13 -0.95 21.91
C PRO A 271 -30.85 0.33 22.36
N ALA A 272 -31.66 0.26 23.42
CA ALA A 272 -32.37 1.42 23.98
C ALA A 272 -31.53 2.25 24.97
N ARG A 273 -30.34 1.76 25.37
CA ARG A 273 -29.47 2.45 26.33
C ARG A 273 -28.39 3.25 25.58
N PRO A 274 -27.97 4.41 26.08
CA PRO A 274 -26.83 5.14 25.54
C PRO A 274 -25.58 4.25 25.52
N ALA A 275 -24.84 4.25 24.41
CA ALA A 275 -23.69 3.37 24.21
C ALA A 275 -22.66 3.50 25.33
N GLU A 276 -22.35 4.72 25.75
CA GLU A 276 -21.44 5.02 26.86
C GLU A 276 -21.87 4.36 28.16
N SER A 277 -23.17 4.39 28.48
CA SER A 277 -23.71 3.77 29.69
C SER A 277 -23.62 2.24 29.65
N VAL A 278 -23.77 1.64 28.46
CA VAL A 278 -23.61 0.19 28.29
C VAL A 278 -22.13 -0.19 28.45
N LEU A 279 -21.23 0.53 27.78
CA LEU A 279 -19.80 0.24 27.81
C LEU A 279 -19.16 0.49 29.17
N GLN A 280 -19.53 1.57 29.87
CA GLN A 280 -19.07 1.85 31.23
C GLN A 280 -19.52 0.78 32.24
N GLY A 281 -20.62 0.06 31.94
CA GLY A 281 -21.09 -1.05 32.76
C GLY A 281 -20.31 -2.35 32.57
N LEU A 282 -19.33 -2.39 31.66
CA LEU A 282 -18.49 -3.56 31.42
C LEU A 282 -17.21 -3.49 32.24
N ASP A 283 -16.79 -4.63 32.77
CA ASP A 283 -15.57 -4.75 33.57
C ASP A 283 -14.35 -4.24 32.79
N GLY A 284 -13.58 -3.35 33.42
CA GLY A 284 -12.32 -2.82 32.87
C GLY A 284 -12.46 -1.58 31.97
N LEU A 285 -13.66 -1.02 31.81
CA LEU A 285 -13.86 0.25 31.10
C LEU A 285 -14.31 1.35 32.05
N ASP A 286 -13.46 2.36 32.24
CA ASP A 286 -13.88 3.60 32.89
C ASP A 286 -14.77 4.46 31.97
N GLY A 287 -15.38 5.50 32.53
CA GLY A 287 -16.30 6.36 31.77
C GLY A 287 -15.63 7.11 30.61
N GLU A 288 -14.33 7.42 30.71
CA GLU A 288 -13.62 8.12 29.64
C GLU A 288 -13.32 7.17 28.48
N ALA A 289 -12.79 5.98 28.77
CA ALA A 289 -12.56 4.93 27.78
C ALA A 289 -13.86 4.52 27.09
N ALA A 290 -14.96 4.35 27.85
CA ALA A 290 -16.29 4.08 27.29
C ALA A 290 -16.74 5.17 26.30
N ALA A 291 -16.57 6.45 26.65
CA ALA A 291 -16.92 7.57 25.79
C ALA A 291 -16.04 7.63 24.53
N ARG A 292 -14.72 7.44 24.66
CA ARG A 292 -13.78 7.41 23.51
C ARG A 292 -14.11 6.27 22.56
N ILE A 293 -14.31 5.05 23.06
CA ILE A 293 -14.63 3.87 22.24
C ILE A 293 -15.99 4.05 21.55
N ALA A 294 -17.03 4.50 22.27
CA ALA A 294 -18.34 4.76 21.67
C ALA A 294 -18.26 5.85 20.59
N GLY A 295 -17.52 6.93 20.85
CA GLY A 295 -17.27 8.00 19.89
C GLY A 295 -16.55 7.49 18.64
N TRP A 296 -15.53 6.65 18.81
CA TRP A 296 -14.83 6.00 17.70
C TRP A 296 -15.78 5.08 16.90
N MET A 297 -16.57 4.23 17.56
CA MET A 297 -17.53 3.34 16.89
C MET A 297 -18.57 4.12 16.07
N ARG A 298 -19.07 5.26 16.58
CA ARG A 298 -19.94 6.16 15.80
C ARG A 298 -19.23 6.77 14.60
N ALA A 299 -18.00 7.25 14.78
CA ALA A 299 -17.21 7.82 13.69
C ALA A 299 -16.92 6.79 12.58
N GLN A 300 -16.89 5.49 12.91
CA GLN A 300 -16.77 4.40 11.96
C GLN A 300 -18.11 3.88 11.41
N GLY A 301 -19.25 4.42 11.83
CA GLY A 301 -20.59 4.00 11.39
C GLY A 301 -21.07 2.66 11.98
N TRP A 302 -20.43 2.17 13.05
CA TRP A 302 -20.77 0.86 13.64
C TRP A 302 -22.04 0.88 14.48
N ILE A 303 -22.31 2.04 15.08
CA ILE A 303 -23.47 2.33 15.91
C ILE A 303 -24.00 3.72 15.54
N SER A 304 -25.25 3.99 15.91
CA SER A 304 -25.92 5.28 15.68
C SER A 304 -25.49 6.34 16.69
#